data_AF-A0A6B1F1M7-F1
#
_entry.id   AF-A0A6B1F1M7-F1
#
_cell.length_a   1.000
_cell.length_b   1.000
_cell.length_c   1.000
_cell.angle_alpha   90.00
_cell.angle_beta   90.00
_cell.angle_gamma   90.00
#
_symmetry.space_group_name_H-M   'P 1'
#
loop_
_entity.id
_entity.type
_entity.pdbx_description
1 polymer ?
#
loop_
_entity_poly.entity_id
_entity_poly.type
_entity_poly.pdbx_seq_one_letter_code
_entity_poly.pdbx_strand_id
1 'polypeptide(L)'
;FRPPVEFIWGAQFFIGLGVGIRYSGVTGVEVRQYILSALGYCLLLGFISFLFVLVIVGLLDTSPIDTLLAYLPGGQAEMGIIAIVTNADVAYVISHHVLRLILVLLLVQVFARWILK
;
A
#
# COMPACT_ATOMS: atom_id res chain seq x y z
N PHE A 1 -15.15 14.34 9.04
CA PHE A 1 -16.11 13.28 9.39
C PHE A 1 -15.35 11.95 9.37
N ARG A 2 -15.24 11.25 10.50
CA ARG A 2 -14.58 9.94 10.57
C ARG A 2 -15.68 8.88 10.59
N PRO A 3 -15.71 7.92 9.65
CA PRO A 3 -16.74 6.88 9.68
C PRO A 3 -16.68 6.10 11.01
N PRO A 4 -17.83 5.64 11.54
CA PRO A 4 -17.86 4.84 12.77
C PRO A 4 -17.00 3.58 12.64
N VAL A 5 -16.33 3.21 13.73
CA VAL A 5 -15.31 2.14 13.76
C VAL A 5 -15.90 0.78 13.38
N GLU A 6 -17.16 0.55 13.72
CA GLU A 6 -17.92 -0.66 13.43
C GLU A 6 -18.01 -0.91 11.92
N PHE A 7 -18.19 0.14 11.12
CA PHE A 7 -18.23 0.02 9.66
C PHE A 7 -16.85 -0.28 9.07
N ILE A 8 -15.79 0.29 9.64
CA ILE A 8 -14.41 0.02 9.21
C ILE A 8 -14.07 -1.45 9.47
N TRP A 9 -14.41 -1.98 10.65
CA TRP A 9 -14.21 -3.38 10.98
C TRP A 9 -15.03 -4.32 10.11
N GLY A 10 -16.30 -3.98 9.84
CA GLY A 10 -17.14 -4.72 8.92
C GLY A 10 -16.52 -4.81 7.52
N ALA A 11 -16.07 -3.68 6.97
CA ALA A 11 -15.41 -3.64 5.67
C ALA A 11 -14.15 -4.52 5.64
N GLN A 12 -13.27 -4.41 6.64
CA GLN A 12 -12.04 -5.20 6.70
C GLN A 12 -12.33 -6.70 6.83
N PHE A 13 -13.34 -7.06 7.62
CA PHE A 13 -13.77 -8.44 7.77
C PHE A 13 -14.24 -9.04 6.44
N PHE A 14 -15.11 -8.35 5.70
CA PHE A 14 -15.61 -8.86 4.42
C PHE A 14 -14.54 -8.87 3.33
N ILE A 15 -13.62 -7.90 3.30
CA ILE A 15 -12.46 -7.92 2.40
C ILE A 15 -11.58 -9.14 2.71
N GLY A 16 -11.27 -9.37 3.99
CA GLY A 16 -10.50 -10.52 4.44
C GLY A 16 -11.17 -11.85 4.09
N LEU A 17 -12.48 -11.96 4.31
CA LEU A 17 -13.28 -13.13 3.94
C LEU A 17 -13.26 -13.39 2.43
N GLY A 18 -13.48 -12.34 1.62
CA GLY A 18 -13.49 -12.43 0.16
C GLY A 18 -12.14 -12.84 -0.42
N VAL A 19 -11.05 -12.38 0.17
CA VAL A 19 -9.70 -12.84 -0.17
C VAL A 19 -9.51 -14.29 0.28
N GLY A 20 -9.94 -14.65 1.49
CA GLY A 20 -9.82 -16.00 2.06
C GLY A 20 -10.51 -17.08 1.24
N ILE A 21 -11.69 -16.80 0.70
CA ILE A 21 -12.43 -17.76 -0.16
C ILE A 21 -11.62 -18.13 -1.42
N ARG A 22 -10.77 -17.24 -1.93
CA ARG A 22 -9.90 -17.51 -3.09
C ARG A 22 -8.81 -18.54 -2.82
N TYR A 23 -8.56 -18.88 -1.56
CA TYR A 23 -7.61 -19.92 -1.16
C TYR A 23 -8.28 -21.30 -0.99
N SER A 24 -9.57 -21.45 -1.30
CA SER A 24 -10.22 -22.76 -1.30
C SER A 24 -9.53 -23.73 -2.26
N GLY A 25 -9.12 -24.88 -1.74
CA GLY A 25 -8.38 -25.90 -2.51
C GLY A 25 -6.87 -25.67 -2.60
N VAL A 26 -6.33 -24.58 -2.03
CA VAL A 26 -4.88 -24.33 -1.96
C VAL A 26 -4.27 -25.13 -0.81
N THR A 27 -3.19 -25.86 -1.08
CA THR A 27 -2.47 -26.67 -0.09
C THR A 27 -1.59 -25.83 0.83
N GLY A 28 -1.27 -26.34 2.02
CA GLY A 28 -0.36 -25.64 2.94
C GLY A 28 1.05 -25.40 2.38
N VAL A 29 1.52 -26.25 1.47
CA VAL A 29 2.80 -26.09 0.78
C VAL A 29 2.76 -24.90 -0.18
N GLU A 30 1.69 -24.78 -0.96
CA GLU A 30 1.46 -23.64 -1.85
C GLU A 30 1.33 -22.34 -1.05
N VAL A 31 0.55 -22.35 0.05
CA VAL A 31 0.45 -21.19 0.95
C VAL A 31 1.82 -20.76 1.45
N ARG A 32 2.68 -21.69 1.89
CA ARG A 32 4.04 -21.37 2.34
C ARG A 32 4.86 -20.73 1.23
N GLN A 33 4.80 -21.26 0.01
CA GLN A 33 5.52 -20.71 -1.14
C GLN A 33 5.04 -19.28 -1.48
N TYR A 34 3.73 -19.05 -1.46
CA TYR A 34 3.16 -17.72 -1.68
C TYR A 34 3.56 -16.74 -0.59
N ILE A 35 3.54 -17.14 0.69
CA ILE A 35 3.97 -16.30 1.81
C ILE A 35 5.44 -15.93 1.67
N LEU A 36 6.33 -16.88 1.37
CA LEU A 36 7.75 -16.59 1.20
C LEU A 36 8.00 -15.64 0.02
N SER A 37 7.30 -15.83 -1.09
CA SER A 37 7.39 -14.94 -2.25
C SER A 37 6.86 -13.54 -1.93
N ALA A 38 5.74 -13.46 -1.22
CA ALA A 38 5.14 -12.21 -0.77
C ALA A 38 6.06 -11.47 0.22
N LEU A 39 6.70 -12.18 1.15
CA LEU A 39 7.69 -11.59 2.06
C LEU A 39 8.86 -10.98 1.30
N GLY A 40 9.42 -11.71 0.32
CA GLY A 40 10.49 -11.19 -0.53
C GLY A 40 10.06 -9.92 -1.28
N TYR A 41 8.86 -9.93 -1.86
CA TYR A 41 8.28 -8.77 -2.52
C TYR A 41 8.06 -7.58 -1.58
N CYS A 42 7.52 -7.81 -0.38
CA CYS A 42 7.31 -6.78 0.64
C CYS A 42 8.63 -6.16 1.11
N LEU A 43 9.67 -6.96 1.32
CA LEU A 43 11.00 -6.47 1.70
C LEU A 43 11.62 -5.64 0.58
N LEU A 44 11.52 -6.10 -0.66
CA LEU A 44 12.03 -5.36 -1.82
C LEU A 44 11.34 -4.00 -1.97
N LEU A 45 10.01 -3.98 -1.95
CA LEU A 45 9.25 -2.73 -2.02
C LEU A 45 9.49 -1.82 -0.82
N GLY A 46 9.56 -2.39 0.39
CA GLY A 46 9.85 -1.64 1.60
C GLY A 46 11.23 -0.99 1.55
N PHE A 47 12.23 -1.70 1.05
CA PHE A 47 13.58 -1.17 0.86
C PHE A 47 13.60 -0.04 -0.18
N ILE A 48 12.97 -0.22 -1.34
CA ILE A 48 12.88 0.83 -2.37
C ILE A 48 12.17 2.07 -1.80
N SER A 49 11.04 1.88 -1.12
CA SER A 49 10.30 2.98 -0.48
C SER A 49 11.16 3.71 0.55
N PHE A 50 11.88 2.97 1.40
CA PHE A 50 12.80 3.55 2.37
C PHE A 50 13.86 4.44 1.72
N LEU A 51 14.47 3.99 0.61
CA LEU A 51 15.43 4.81 -0.13
C LEU A 51 14.80 6.09 -0.68
N PHE A 52 13.58 6.02 -1.23
CA PHE A 52 12.86 7.20 -1.69
C PHE A 52 12.58 8.18 -0.55
N VAL A 53 12.15 7.69 0.61
CA VAL A 53 11.90 8.52 1.80
C VAL A 53 13.17 9.23 2.23
N LEU A 54 14.32 8.53 2.30
CA LEU A 54 15.60 9.16 2.65
C LEU A 54 15.99 10.27 1.66
N VAL A 55 15.80 10.04 0.37
CA VAL A 55 16.09 11.03 -0.66
C VAL A 55 15.18 12.25 -0.52
N ILE A 56 13.88 12.04 -0.34
CA ILE A 56 12.90 13.14 -0.26
C ILE A 56 13.12 13.98 1.00
N VAL A 57 13.26 13.34 2.17
CA VAL A 57 13.50 14.06 3.43
C VAL A 57 14.86 14.77 3.42
N GLY A 58 15.85 14.24 2.69
CA GLY A 58 17.17 14.89 2.55
C GLY A 58 17.19 16.09 1.59
N LEU A 59 16.27 16.13 0.62
CA LEU A 59 16.22 17.16 -0.42
C LEU A 59 15.12 18.21 -0.19
N LEU A 60 14.02 17.81 0.46
CA LEU A 60 12.87 18.65 0.74
C LEU A 60 12.69 18.76 2.26
N ASP A 61 12.26 19.93 2.72
CA ASP A 61 11.91 20.17 4.12
C ASP A 61 10.51 19.61 4.42
N THR A 62 10.39 18.28 4.40
CA THR A 62 9.14 17.57 4.70
C THR A 62 9.23 16.80 6.01
N SER A 63 8.08 16.65 6.68
CA SER A 63 7.95 15.79 7.86
C SER A 63 8.35 14.34 7.51
N PRO A 64 9.28 13.73 8.25
CA PRO A 64 9.69 12.35 7.99
C PRO A 64 8.54 11.34 8.12
N ILE A 65 7.60 11.58 9.05
CA ILE A 65 6.47 10.67 9.24
C ILE A 65 5.43 10.81 8.12
N ASP A 66 5.16 12.03 7.66
CA ASP A 66 4.24 12.27 6.53
C ASP A 66 4.81 11.64 5.26
N THR A 67 6.12 11.83 5.02
CA THR A 67 6.84 11.27 3.87
C THR A 67 6.89 9.75 3.95
N LEU A 68 7.21 9.19 5.12
CA LEU A 68 7.20 7.74 5.31
C LEU A 68 5.83 7.15 4.98
N LEU A 69 4.77 7.67 5.58
CA LEU A 69 3.41 7.15 5.38
C LEU A 69 2.91 7.32 3.94
N ALA A 70 3.29 8.40 3.26
CA ALA A 70 2.93 8.63 1.86
C ALA A 70 3.59 7.65 0.88
N TYR A 71 4.82 7.22 1.16
CA TYR A 71 5.62 6.38 0.25
C TYR A 71 5.69 4.91 0.69
N LEU A 72 5.30 4.56 1.92
CA LEU A 72 5.30 3.18 2.40
C LEU A 72 4.33 2.33 1.56
N PRO A 73 4.74 1.14 1.09
CA PRO A 73 3.83 0.22 0.43
C PRO A 73 2.77 -0.26 1.43
N GLY A 74 1.52 -0.20 1.03
CA GLY A 74 0.37 -0.48 1.89
C GLY A 74 -0.93 -0.08 1.21
N GLY A 75 -2.04 -0.49 1.82
CA GLY A 75 -3.36 -0.05 1.39
C GLY A 75 -3.62 1.41 1.80
N GLN A 76 -4.31 2.13 0.92
CA GLN A 76 -4.58 3.56 1.10
C GLN A 76 -5.39 3.84 2.37
N ALA A 77 -6.33 2.94 2.70
CA ALA A 77 -7.20 3.09 3.87
C ALA A 77 -6.40 2.95 5.17
N GLU A 78 -5.52 1.96 5.26
CA GLU A 78 -4.69 1.72 6.43
C GLU A 78 -3.70 2.86 6.68
N MET A 79 -3.03 3.34 5.62
CA MET A 79 -2.10 4.48 5.75
C MET A 79 -2.82 5.76 6.16
N GLY A 80 -4.05 5.98 5.67
CA GLY A 80 -4.90 7.09 6.11
C GLY A 80 -5.25 7.03 7.59
N ILE A 81 -5.59 5.84 8.11
CA ILE A 81 -5.87 5.65 9.54
C ILE A 81 -4.60 5.88 10.37
N ILE A 82 -3.46 5.33 9.95
CA ILE A 82 -2.17 5.53 10.64
C ILE A 82 -1.79 7.01 10.66
N ALA A 83 -2.02 7.74 9.57
CA ALA A 83 -1.77 9.18 9.52
C ALA A 83 -2.62 9.95 10.55
N ILE A 84 -3.91 9.61 10.69
CA ILE A 84 -4.79 10.21 11.70
C ILE A 84 -4.28 9.89 13.12
N VAL A 85 -3.89 8.65 13.38
CA VAL A 85 -3.45 8.21 14.72
C VAL A 85 -2.10 8.82 15.10
N THR A 86 -1.20 8.99 14.13
CA THR A 86 0.14 9.58 14.33
C THR A 86 0.14 11.10 14.23
N ASN A 87 -1.01 11.73 13.98
CA ASN A 87 -1.17 13.16 13.77
C ASN A 87 -0.33 13.70 12.59
N ALA A 88 -0.14 12.87 11.57
CA ALA A 88 0.50 13.21 10.30
C ALA A 88 -0.48 13.95 9.37
N ASP A 89 0.06 14.64 8.36
CA ASP A 89 -0.78 15.30 7.34
C ASP A 89 -1.50 14.26 6.47
N VAL A 90 -2.79 14.06 6.76
CA VAL A 90 -3.66 13.14 6.02
C VAL A 90 -3.84 13.56 4.56
N ALA A 91 -3.89 14.86 4.27
CA ALA A 91 -4.04 15.35 2.90
C ALA A 91 -2.77 15.04 2.08
N TYR A 92 -1.60 15.21 2.69
CA TYR A 92 -0.33 14.82 2.08
C TYR A 92 -0.29 13.32 1.78
N VAL A 93 -0.57 12.46 2.77
CA VAL A 93 -0.51 11.00 2.61
C VAL A 93 -1.52 10.52 1.55
N ILE A 94 -2.78 10.94 1.65
CA ILE A 94 -3.84 10.47 0.74
C ILE A 94 -3.62 10.98 -0.69
N SER A 95 -3.17 12.22 -0.89
CA SER A 95 -2.90 12.74 -2.22
C SER A 95 -1.81 11.95 -2.95
N HIS A 96 -0.75 11.55 -2.24
CA HIS A 96 0.31 10.70 -2.80
C HIS A 96 -0.19 9.30 -3.17
N HIS A 97 -1.03 8.67 -2.33
CA HIS A 97 -1.62 7.38 -2.68
C HIS A 97 -2.58 7.45 -3.88
N VAL A 98 -3.36 8.53 -4.01
CA VAL A 98 -4.22 8.76 -5.17
C VAL A 98 -3.38 8.98 -6.43
N LEU A 99 -2.33 9.80 -6.35
CA LEU A 99 -1.39 10.00 -7.44
C LEU A 99 -0.78 8.67 -7.88
N ARG A 100 -0.32 7.84 -6.94
CA ARG A 100 0.18 6.48 -7.21
C ARG A 100 -0.83 5.66 -8.00
N LEU A 101 -2.10 5.67 -7.60
CA LEU A 101 -3.16 4.93 -8.30
C LEU A 101 -3.35 5.44 -9.73
N ILE A 102 -3.41 6.76 -9.93
CA ILE A 102 -3.53 7.36 -11.27
C ILE A 102 -2.32 6.98 -12.14
N LEU A 103 -1.11 7.12 -11.62
CA LEU A 103 0.12 6.78 -12.33
C LEU A 103 0.14 5.31 -12.72
N VAL A 104 -0.19 4.39 -11.80
CA VAL A 104 -0.26 2.96 -12.10
C VAL A 104 -1.28 2.68 -13.19
N LEU A 105 -2.50 3.23 -13.09
CA LEU A 105 -3.55 3.00 -14.09
C LEU A 105 -3.15 3.48 -15.49
N LEU A 106 -2.48 4.64 -15.60
CA LEU A 106 -2.04 5.17 -16.88
C LEU A 106 -0.82 4.42 -17.43
N LEU A 107 0.20 4.23 -16.59
CA LEU A 107 1.46 3.63 -16.98
C LEU A 107 1.31 2.16 -17.34
N VAL A 108 0.46 1.39 -16.64
CA VAL A 108 0.29 -0.04 -16.95
C VAL A 108 -0.17 -0.25 -18.38
N GLN A 109 -1.06 0.62 -18.89
CA GLN A 109 -1.56 0.53 -20.27
C GLN A 109 -0.46 0.85 -21.28
N VAL A 110 0.39 1.82 -20.97
CA VAL A 110 1.55 2.16 -21.80
C VAL A 110 2.51 0.98 -21.82
N PHE A 111 3.02 0.54 -20.65
CA PHE A 111 3.99 -0.54 -20.54
C PHE A 111 3.49 -1.87 -21.11
N ALA A 112 2.21 -2.21 -20.94
CA ALA A 112 1.63 -3.42 -21.51
C ALA A 112 1.78 -3.46 -23.04
N ARG A 113 1.66 -2.32 -23.73
CA ARG A 113 1.87 -2.24 -25.20
C ARG A 113 3.31 -2.46 -25.62
N TRP A 114 4.28 -2.16 -24.76
CA TRP A 114 5.71 -2.36 -25.04
C TRP A 114 6.16 -3.78 -24.71
N ILE A 115 5.56 -4.43 -23.72
CA ILE A 115 5.92 -5.78 -23.26
C ILE A 115 5.21 -6.87 -24.08
N LEU A 116 3.99 -6.62 -24.54
CA LEU A 116 3.19 -7.59 -25.31
C LEU A 116 3.34 -7.45 -26.83
N LYS A 117 4.29 -6.63 -27.29
CA LYS A 117 4.80 -6.63 -28.66
C LYS A 117 6.11 -7.39 -28.69
#